data_AF-A0A5J4VK67-F1
#
_entry.id   AF-A0A5J4VK67-F1
#
_cell.length_a   1.000
_cell.length_b   1.000
_cell.length_c   1.000
_cell.angle_alpha   90.00
_cell.angle_beta   90.00
_cell.angle_gamma   90.00
#
_symmetry.space_group_name_H-M   'P 1'
#
loop_
_entity.id
_entity.type
_entity.pdbx_description
1 polymer ?
#
loop_
_entity_poly.entity_id
_entity_poly.type
_entity_poly.pdbx_seq_one_letter_code
_entity_poly.pdbx_strand_id
1 'polypeptide(L)'
;MLVLVRLSLGQPIVYILNKREITIGRVDKDIIVNDPSVSRGHAKIELAPHAPGTLVYFDATPSVTITDSSKFGTSINNKQISKETPTPVEIGSLISLSANKVRFVLMNVPLCFCLSSLTKQEKQEAQEKASIFGRILERWTDSCTHLVMRTASFTEKFAFALISCKPIVKPEYLTAIETLPVSQPIEGEQPQILSSSDEVKIPDIQQITEQLYTMLPRIIDFIPDLDASIRSSPSQLHPDKRRKQLFRGMKFLFLSPNLFTNFSKIVLSAGGEASQFNYEIKDKIKWKLQLKTEQKDKEREIMKDILQQLEQYIGYLGIGSLSQIQQNKSQAQQNSSEISQLYEQLVPEACKQCGINIYDQADIPGLFTT
;
A
#
# COMPACT_ATOMS: atom_id res chain seq x y z
N MET A 1 -5.83 12.35 -2.61
CA MET A 1 -6.92 12.93 -3.39
C MET A 1 -7.49 14.08 -2.60
N LEU A 2 -7.43 15.27 -3.20
CA LEU A 2 -8.10 16.40 -2.60
C LEU A 2 -9.59 16.31 -2.87
N VAL A 3 -10.36 16.72 -1.88
CA VAL A 3 -11.81 16.86 -1.97
C VAL A 3 -12.21 18.20 -1.41
N LEU A 4 -13.21 18.81 -2.01
CA LEU A 4 -13.85 20.00 -1.46
C LEU A 4 -15.14 19.55 -0.78
N VAL A 5 -15.28 19.83 0.51
CA VAL A 5 -16.44 19.39 1.31
C VAL A 5 -17.32 20.59 1.60
N ARG A 6 -18.50 20.67 0.97
CA ARG A 6 -19.47 21.72 1.28
C ARG A 6 -20.16 21.42 2.59
N LEU A 7 -20.05 22.37 3.51
CA LEU A 7 -20.71 22.33 4.81
C LEU A 7 -22.22 22.59 4.62
N SER A 8 -23.03 21.83 5.36
CA SER A 8 -24.49 21.98 5.41
C SER A 8 -24.99 21.62 6.81
N LEU A 9 -26.23 21.99 7.14
CA LEU A 9 -26.88 21.53 8.40
C LEU A 9 -27.22 20.04 8.39
N GLY A 10 -27.20 19.39 7.22
CA GLY A 10 -27.45 17.97 7.02
C GLY A 10 -26.15 17.22 6.69
N GLN A 11 -26.23 16.30 5.73
CA GLN A 11 -25.03 15.59 5.25
C GLN A 11 -24.14 16.55 4.43
N PRO A 12 -22.81 16.49 4.63
CA PRO A 12 -21.89 17.25 3.80
C PRO A 12 -21.90 16.72 2.36
N ILE A 13 -21.65 17.62 1.41
CA ILE A 13 -21.50 17.24 0.00
C ILE A 13 -20.03 17.24 -0.34
N VAL A 14 -19.55 16.12 -0.86
CA VAL A 14 -18.14 15.93 -1.21
C VAL A 14 -17.97 16.06 -2.71
N TYR A 15 -17.10 16.97 -3.13
CA TYR A 15 -16.71 17.19 -4.51
C TYR A 15 -15.31 16.63 -4.73
N ILE A 16 -15.17 15.76 -5.72
CA ILE A 16 -13.89 15.19 -6.12
C ILE A 16 -13.07 16.22 -6.88
N LEU A 17 -11.81 16.42 -6.47
CA LEU A 17 -10.87 17.26 -7.19
C LEU A 17 -9.87 16.40 -7.97
N ASN A 18 -10.23 16.04 -9.21
CA ASN A 18 -9.46 15.17 -10.11
C ASN A 18 -8.94 15.87 -11.38
N LYS A 19 -9.22 17.17 -11.55
CA LYS A 19 -8.78 17.98 -12.70
C LYS A 19 -7.82 19.08 -12.26
N ARG A 20 -6.93 19.51 -13.17
CA ARG A 20 -6.01 20.63 -12.94
C ARG A 20 -6.72 21.93 -12.61
N GLU A 21 -7.88 22.14 -13.21
CA GLU A 21 -8.70 23.32 -13.04
C GLU A 21 -10.14 22.88 -12.76
N ILE A 22 -10.74 23.47 -11.73
CA ILE A 22 -12.10 23.20 -11.31
C ILE A 22 -12.80 24.53 -11.09
N THR A 23 -13.88 24.74 -11.81
CA THR A 23 -14.64 25.99 -11.77
C THR A 23 -15.84 25.88 -10.84
N ILE A 24 -16.10 26.93 -10.07
CA ILE A 24 -17.21 27.01 -9.12
C ILE A 24 -18.12 28.17 -9.52
N GLY A 25 -19.43 27.94 -9.54
CA GLY A 25 -20.40 29.00 -9.79
C GLY A 25 -21.83 28.48 -9.88
N ARG A 26 -22.74 29.33 -10.32
CA ARG A 26 -24.18 29.02 -10.31
C ARG A 26 -24.69 28.26 -11.53
N VAL A 27 -24.00 28.35 -12.67
CA VAL A 27 -24.45 27.78 -13.96
C VAL A 27 -23.22 27.44 -14.82
N ASP A 28 -23.24 26.31 -15.54
CA ASP A 28 -22.20 25.89 -16.49
C ASP A 28 -20.78 25.85 -15.89
N LYS A 29 -20.65 25.20 -14.73
CA LYS A 29 -19.40 25.02 -13.99
C LYS A 29 -19.23 23.57 -13.52
N ASP A 30 -18.00 23.20 -13.17
CA ASP A 30 -17.71 21.87 -12.62
C ASP A 30 -18.45 21.66 -11.29
N ILE A 31 -18.37 22.64 -10.39
CA ILE A 31 -19.11 22.68 -9.13
C ILE A 31 -20.23 23.70 -9.26
N ILE A 32 -21.45 23.21 -9.41
CA ILE A 32 -22.66 24.05 -9.47
C ILE A 32 -23.20 24.28 -8.07
N VAL A 33 -23.27 25.55 -7.67
CA VAL A 33 -23.85 25.99 -6.41
C VAL A 33 -25.12 26.79 -6.71
N ASN A 34 -26.28 26.16 -6.51
CA ASN A 34 -27.58 26.80 -6.70
C ASN A 34 -27.93 27.72 -5.52
N ASP A 35 -27.20 28.84 -5.39
CA ASP A 35 -27.48 29.89 -4.41
C ASP A 35 -27.45 31.26 -5.13
N PRO A 36 -28.50 32.10 -5.02
CA PRO A 36 -28.56 33.40 -5.71
C PRO A 36 -27.41 34.36 -5.37
N SER A 37 -26.79 34.21 -4.21
CA SER A 37 -25.62 35.01 -3.80
C SER A 37 -24.34 34.59 -4.52
N VAL A 38 -24.28 33.37 -5.08
CA VAL A 38 -23.15 32.87 -5.85
C VAL A 38 -23.21 33.39 -7.29
N SER A 39 -22.10 33.99 -7.74
CA SER A 39 -21.91 34.46 -9.11
C SER A 39 -21.96 33.30 -10.12
N ARG A 40 -22.36 33.59 -11.38
CA ARG A 40 -22.45 32.55 -12.43
C ARG A 40 -21.10 31.85 -12.65
N GLY A 41 -20.01 32.61 -12.73
CA GLY A 41 -18.65 32.13 -12.44
C GLY A 41 -18.16 32.84 -11.18
N HIS A 42 -17.92 32.08 -10.11
CA HIS A 42 -17.58 32.63 -8.80
C HIS A 42 -16.08 32.53 -8.52
N ALA A 43 -15.54 31.33 -8.64
CA ALA A 43 -14.14 31.07 -8.33
C ALA A 43 -13.61 29.92 -9.19
N LYS A 44 -12.29 29.82 -9.21
CA LYS A 44 -11.55 28.76 -9.89
C LYS A 44 -10.52 28.17 -8.94
N ILE A 45 -10.53 26.86 -8.78
CA ILE A 45 -9.51 26.11 -8.03
C ILE A 45 -8.53 25.52 -9.03
N GLU A 46 -7.25 25.73 -8.80
CA GLU A 46 -6.17 25.17 -9.60
C GLU A 46 -5.32 24.23 -8.74
N LEU A 47 -5.08 23.03 -9.26
CA LEU A 47 -4.27 21.99 -8.63
C LEU A 47 -2.93 21.89 -9.35
N ALA A 48 -1.84 22.05 -8.60
CA ALA A 48 -0.52 21.72 -9.11
C ALA A 48 -0.36 20.19 -9.15
N PRO A 49 0.21 19.63 -10.23
CA PRO A 49 0.58 18.23 -10.24
C PRO A 49 1.60 17.96 -9.14
N HIS A 50 1.55 16.77 -8.56
CA HIS A 50 2.62 16.28 -7.71
C HIS A 50 3.96 16.35 -8.49
N ALA A 51 4.98 16.98 -7.89
CA ALA A 51 6.26 17.20 -8.56
C ALA A 51 6.87 15.88 -9.06
N PRO A 52 7.45 15.84 -10.29
CA PRO A 52 8.13 14.66 -10.79
C PRO A 52 9.40 14.40 -9.98
N GLY A 53 9.48 13.22 -9.40
CA GLY A 53 10.59 12.80 -8.55
C GLY A 53 10.10 11.86 -7.47
N THR A 54 10.95 10.92 -7.07
CA THR A 54 10.72 9.96 -5.99
C THR A 54 10.43 10.71 -4.68
N LEU A 55 9.19 11.12 -4.45
CA LEU A 55 8.80 11.75 -3.20
C LEU A 55 8.72 10.64 -2.14
N VAL A 56 9.85 10.48 -1.45
CA VAL A 56 10.04 9.64 -0.26
C VAL A 56 9.26 10.21 0.95
N TYR A 57 8.73 11.44 0.85
CA TYR A 57 8.11 12.15 1.96
C TYR A 57 6.59 12.26 1.81
N PHE A 58 5.87 11.80 2.83
CA PHE A 58 4.41 11.87 2.96
C PHE A 58 3.88 13.32 2.99
N ASP A 59 4.78 14.29 3.08
CA ASP A 59 4.54 15.65 3.53
C ASP A 59 4.24 16.60 2.36
N ALA A 60 4.54 16.20 1.11
CA ALA A 60 4.35 17.03 -0.07
C ALA A 60 2.88 17.07 -0.50
N THR A 61 2.04 17.79 0.24
CA THR A 61 0.65 18.06 -0.12
C THR A 61 0.61 18.77 -1.49
N PRO A 62 -0.31 18.39 -2.40
CA PRO A 62 -0.42 19.06 -3.68
C PRO A 62 -0.74 20.54 -3.43
N SER A 63 -0.06 21.43 -4.16
CA SER A 63 -0.33 22.87 -4.05
C SER A 63 -1.68 23.16 -4.67
N VAL A 64 -2.51 23.92 -3.95
CA VAL A 64 -3.85 24.33 -4.36
C VAL A 64 -3.92 25.84 -4.31
N THR A 65 -4.44 26.46 -5.37
CA THR A 65 -4.77 27.87 -5.37
C THR A 65 -6.24 28.07 -5.70
N ILE A 66 -6.82 29.14 -5.17
CA ILE A 66 -8.16 29.61 -5.52
C ILE A 66 -8.08 31.06 -6.03
N THR A 67 -8.80 31.33 -7.11
CA THR A 67 -8.91 32.66 -7.73
C THR A 67 -10.38 33.07 -7.69
N ASP A 68 -10.67 34.22 -7.06
CA ASP A 68 -12.02 34.79 -6.99
C ASP A 68 -12.31 35.67 -8.20
N SER A 69 -13.44 35.44 -8.87
CA SER A 69 -13.94 36.28 -9.97
C SER A 69 -15.33 36.85 -9.68
N SER A 70 -15.79 36.73 -8.44
CA SER A 70 -17.19 36.95 -8.08
C SER A 70 -17.56 38.42 -7.84
N LYS A 71 -18.86 38.67 -7.66
CA LYS A 71 -19.40 39.98 -7.26
C LYS A 71 -19.22 40.29 -5.77
N PHE A 72 -19.40 39.28 -4.92
CA PHE A 72 -19.45 39.43 -3.45
C PHE A 72 -18.20 38.92 -2.74
N GLY A 73 -17.26 38.38 -3.51
CA GLY A 73 -15.98 37.94 -3.01
C GLY A 73 -15.95 36.52 -2.43
N THR A 74 -14.73 36.03 -2.33
CA THR A 74 -14.35 34.78 -1.65
C THR A 74 -13.46 35.09 -0.44
N SER A 75 -13.56 34.31 0.63
CA SER A 75 -12.64 34.38 1.76
C SER A 75 -12.08 33.01 2.14
N ILE A 76 -10.86 33.01 2.70
CA ILE A 76 -10.20 31.82 3.25
C ILE A 76 -9.97 32.10 4.74
N ASN A 77 -10.44 31.21 5.61
CA ASN A 77 -10.33 31.35 7.07
C ASN A 77 -10.79 32.74 7.54
N ASN A 78 -11.95 33.19 7.02
CA ASN A 78 -12.57 34.51 7.26
C ASN A 78 -11.77 35.73 6.76
N LYS A 79 -10.68 35.54 6.03
CA LYS A 79 -9.93 36.61 5.38
C LYS A 79 -10.31 36.71 3.91
N GLN A 80 -10.85 37.86 3.52
CA GLN A 80 -11.18 38.16 2.13
C GLN A 80 -9.92 38.05 1.26
N ILE A 81 -10.00 37.32 0.15
CA ILE A 81 -8.90 37.22 -0.82
C ILE A 81 -9.06 38.28 -1.92
N SER A 82 -7.94 38.61 -2.56
CA SER A 82 -7.92 39.56 -3.67
C SER A 82 -8.60 38.96 -4.90
N LYS A 83 -9.42 39.77 -5.58
CA LYS A 83 -10.07 39.38 -6.82
C LYS A 83 -9.04 39.15 -7.94
N GLU A 84 -9.31 38.19 -8.82
CA GLU A 84 -8.48 37.79 -9.97
C GLU A 84 -7.02 37.45 -9.62
N THR A 85 -6.72 37.13 -8.36
CA THR A 85 -5.38 36.78 -7.90
C THR A 85 -5.35 35.37 -7.34
N PRO A 86 -4.53 34.45 -7.89
CA PRO A 86 -4.36 33.11 -7.33
C PRO A 86 -3.86 33.17 -5.89
N THR A 87 -4.65 32.63 -4.96
CA THR A 87 -4.32 32.60 -3.53
C THR A 87 -4.14 31.15 -3.07
N PRO A 88 -3.01 30.77 -2.44
CA PRO A 88 -2.81 29.43 -1.92
C PRO A 88 -3.87 29.02 -0.89
N VAL A 89 -4.26 27.75 -0.91
CA VAL A 89 -5.22 27.15 0.03
C VAL A 89 -4.56 25.96 0.72
N GLU A 90 -4.50 26.01 2.04
CA GLU A 90 -4.01 24.89 2.84
C GLU A 90 -5.12 23.87 3.12
N ILE A 91 -4.75 22.60 3.27
CA ILE A 91 -5.69 21.57 3.71
C ILE A 91 -6.24 21.95 5.09
N GLY A 92 -7.55 21.78 5.28
CA GLY A 92 -8.28 22.18 6.48
C GLY A 92 -8.81 23.62 6.42
N SER A 93 -8.40 24.42 5.43
CA SER A 93 -8.89 25.79 5.30
C SER A 93 -10.40 25.84 5.01
N LEU A 94 -11.08 26.78 5.67
CA LEU A 94 -12.47 27.12 5.42
C LEU A 94 -12.55 28.14 4.28
N ILE A 95 -13.06 27.72 3.13
CA ILE A 95 -13.34 28.57 1.97
C ILE A 95 -14.79 29.01 2.03
N SER A 96 -15.03 30.31 2.06
CA SER A 96 -16.38 30.87 2.12
C SER A 96 -16.66 31.76 0.92
N LEU A 97 -17.79 31.49 0.26
CA LEU A 97 -18.30 32.29 -0.85
C LEU A 97 -19.45 33.18 -0.37
N SER A 98 -19.61 34.33 -1.03
CA SER A 98 -20.84 35.16 -0.93
C SER A 98 -21.22 35.56 0.50
N ALA A 99 -20.30 36.21 1.21
CA ALA A 99 -20.47 36.63 2.61
C ALA A 99 -20.81 35.47 3.57
N ASN A 100 -20.05 34.37 3.49
CA ASN A 100 -20.12 33.21 4.40
C ASN A 100 -21.41 32.37 4.37
N LYS A 101 -22.24 32.48 3.32
CA LYS A 101 -23.44 31.64 3.15
C LYS A 101 -23.14 30.26 2.58
N VAL A 102 -22.12 30.16 1.74
CA VAL A 102 -21.67 28.89 1.17
C VAL A 102 -20.25 28.64 1.64
N ARG A 103 -20.04 27.54 2.35
CA ARG A 103 -18.76 27.21 2.95
C ARG A 103 -18.28 25.84 2.51
N PHE A 104 -16.99 25.75 2.29
CA PHE A 104 -16.29 24.53 1.95
C PHE A 104 -15.08 24.34 2.86
N VAL A 105 -14.71 23.09 3.10
CA VAL A 105 -13.43 22.73 3.69
C VAL A 105 -12.64 21.94 2.67
N LEU A 106 -11.39 22.34 2.43
CA LEU A 106 -10.47 21.56 1.61
C LEU A 106 -9.92 20.40 2.44
N MET A 107 -10.12 19.16 2.03
CA MET A 107 -9.63 17.98 2.73
C MET A 107 -8.79 17.10 1.80
N ASN A 108 -7.92 16.26 2.36
CA ASN A 108 -7.15 15.28 1.61
C ASN A 108 -7.46 13.87 2.11
N VAL A 109 -7.98 13.03 1.23
CA VAL A 109 -8.12 11.59 1.43
C VAL A 109 -7.03 10.91 0.60
N PRO A 110 -5.96 10.38 1.21
CA PRO A 110 -4.81 9.86 0.47
C PRO A 110 -5.18 8.72 -0.49
N LEU A 111 -4.83 8.89 -1.77
CA LEU A 111 -4.82 7.80 -2.75
C LEU A 111 -3.37 7.58 -3.16
N CYS A 112 -2.80 6.45 -2.74
CA CYS A 112 -1.42 6.09 -2.97
C CYS A 112 -1.36 4.79 -3.76
N PHE A 113 -0.78 4.83 -4.95
CA PHE A 113 -0.71 3.73 -5.88
C PHE A 113 0.72 3.21 -5.95
N CYS A 114 0.89 1.90 -5.91
CA CYS A 114 2.13 1.27 -6.35
C CYS A 114 1.95 0.70 -7.75
N LEU A 115 2.98 0.83 -8.59
CA LEU A 115 2.98 0.23 -9.93
C LEU A 115 3.82 -1.05 -9.92
N SER A 116 3.31 -2.13 -10.51
CA SER A 116 4.04 -3.39 -10.70
C SER A 116 3.75 -4.01 -12.06
N SER A 117 4.73 -4.71 -12.64
CA SER A 117 4.59 -5.42 -13.92
C SER A 117 4.00 -4.58 -15.07
N LEU A 118 4.38 -3.29 -15.12
CA LEU A 118 4.02 -2.36 -16.20
C LEU A 118 5.24 -2.03 -17.06
N THR A 119 5.03 -1.82 -18.35
CA THR A 119 6.02 -1.26 -19.28
C THR A 119 6.43 0.16 -18.90
N LYS A 120 7.52 0.67 -19.47
CA LYS A 120 7.98 2.04 -19.22
C LYS A 120 6.91 3.08 -19.60
N GLN A 121 6.25 2.89 -20.74
CA GLN A 121 5.20 3.77 -21.23
C GLN A 121 4.00 3.77 -20.29
N GLU A 122 3.49 2.60 -19.91
CA GLU A 122 2.35 2.50 -18.98
C GLU A 122 2.64 3.11 -17.61
N LYS A 123 3.88 2.98 -17.11
CA LYS A 123 4.29 3.64 -15.86
C LYS A 123 4.23 5.16 -15.98
N GLN A 124 4.74 5.70 -17.09
CA GLN A 124 4.70 7.14 -17.35
C GLN A 124 3.26 7.63 -17.45
N GLU A 125 2.40 6.96 -18.22
CA GLU A 125 0.99 7.32 -18.34
C GLU A 125 0.26 7.24 -16.99
N ALA A 126 0.51 6.20 -16.18
CA ALA A 126 -0.06 6.07 -14.86
C ALA A 126 0.39 7.19 -13.90
N GLN A 127 1.66 7.60 -13.97
CA GLN A 127 2.19 8.71 -13.20
C GLN A 127 1.55 10.04 -13.61
N GLU A 128 1.45 10.31 -14.91
CA GLU A 128 0.83 11.53 -15.44
C GLU A 128 -0.62 11.64 -15.02
N LYS A 129 -1.42 10.57 -15.20
CA LYS A 129 -2.83 10.54 -14.79
C LYS A 129 -3.00 10.74 -13.29
N ALA A 130 -2.26 9.97 -12.48
CA ALA A 130 -2.39 10.04 -11.02
C ALA A 130 -1.89 11.37 -10.44
N SER A 131 -1.01 12.10 -11.12
CA SER A 131 -0.33 13.30 -10.61
C SER A 131 -1.25 14.40 -10.07
N ILE A 132 -2.53 14.40 -10.43
CA ILE A 132 -3.52 15.38 -9.97
C ILE A 132 -4.30 14.88 -8.74
N PHE A 133 -4.69 13.60 -8.71
CA PHE A 133 -5.61 13.09 -7.69
C PHE A 133 -4.96 12.14 -6.67
N GLY A 134 -3.75 11.67 -6.91
CA GLY A 134 -3.09 10.70 -6.05
C GLY A 134 -1.58 10.70 -6.20
N ARG A 135 -0.94 9.77 -5.50
CA ARG A 135 0.51 9.65 -5.48
C ARG A 135 0.93 8.29 -5.99
N ILE A 136 1.95 8.25 -6.83
CA ILE A 136 2.64 7.01 -7.18
C ILE A 136 3.81 6.79 -6.22
N LEU A 137 3.84 5.64 -5.55
CA LEU A 137 4.92 5.22 -4.67
C LEU A 137 5.80 4.17 -5.38
N GLU A 138 7.11 4.35 -5.31
CA GLU A 138 8.08 3.45 -5.93
C GLU A 138 8.10 2.07 -5.24
N ARG A 139 7.97 2.06 -3.91
CA ARG A 139 7.95 0.85 -3.09
C ARG A 139 6.62 0.73 -2.35
N TRP A 140 6.25 -0.51 -2.03
CA TRP A 140 5.09 -0.76 -1.18
C TRP A 140 5.35 -0.25 0.24
N THR A 141 4.37 0.44 0.81
CA THR A 141 4.36 0.92 2.19
C THR A 141 2.95 0.78 2.76
N ASP A 142 2.78 0.94 4.08
CA ASP A 142 1.46 0.82 4.71
C ASP A 142 0.46 1.89 4.26
N SER A 143 0.95 2.97 3.65
CA SER A 143 0.08 4.01 3.08
C SER A 143 -0.37 3.73 1.66
N CYS A 144 0.14 2.68 1.01
CA CYS A 144 -0.39 2.23 -0.29
C CYS A 144 -1.87 1.88 -0.13
N THR A 145 -2.71 2.49 -0.96
CA THR A 145 -4.14 2.20 -1.00
C THR A 145 -4.48 1.22 -2.11
N HIS A 146 -3.71 1.20 -3.21
CA HIS A 146 -3.94 0.32 -4.35
C HIS A 146 -2.62 -0.16 -4.96
N LEU A 147 -2.65 -1.36 -5.54
CA LEU A 147 -1.63 -1.85 -6.46
C LEU A 147 -2.17 -1.78 -7.89
N VAL A 148 -1.41 -1.19 -8.81
CA VAL A 148 -1.75 -1.10 -10.23
C VAL A 148 -0.88 -2.06 -11.03
N MET A 149 -1.52 -3.00 -11.74
CA MET A 149 -0.86 -4.01 -12.59
C MET A 149 -1.73 -4.29 -13.81
N ARG A 150 -1.12 -4.46 -14.99
CA ARG A 150 -1.84 -4.86 -16.21
C ARG A 150 -2.33 -6.30 -16.10
N THR A 151 -1.37 -7.19 -15.84
CA THR A 151 -1.57 -8.61 -15.57
C THR A 151 -0.99 -8.88 -14.19
N ALA A 152 -1.76 -9.52 -13.32
CA ALA A 152 -1.30 -9.91 -12.00
C ALA A 152 -0.28 -11.03 -12.14
N SER A 153 0.96 -10.75 -11.78
CA SER A 153 2.05 -11.71 -11.66
C SER A 153 2.63 -11.66 -10.25
N PHE A 154 3.20 -12.78 -9.78
CA PHE A 154 3.72 -12.86 -8.43
C PHE A 154 4.94 -11.94 -8.27
N THR A 155 4.79 -10.88 -7.49
CA THR A 155 5.83 -9.91 -7.16
C THR A 155 5.74 -9.56 -5.68
N GLU A 156 6.80 -9.00 -5.09
CA GLU A 156 6.79 -8.53 -3.70
C GLU A 156 5.61 -7.59 -3.41
N LYS A 157 5.37 -6.60 -4.29
CA LYS A 157 4.26 -5.65 -4.17
C LYS A 157 2.89 -6.33 -4.25
N PHE A 158 2.78 -7.33 -5.11
CA PHE A 158 1.58 -8.14 -5.25
C PHE A 158 1.27 -8.90 -3.95
N ALA A 159 2.28 -9.52 -3.35
CA ALA A 159 2.12 -10.23 -2.08
C ALA A 159 1.74 -9.28 -0.94
N PHE A 160 2.40 -8.12 -0.85
CA PHE A 160 2.03 -7.09 0.10
C PHE A 160 0.58 -6.59 -0.08
N ALA A 161 0.15 -6.33 -1.32
CA ALA A 161 -1.22 -5.88 -1.58
C ALA A 161 -2.26 -6.90 -1.10
N LEU A 162 -2.04 -8.20 -1.35
CA LEU A 162 -2.94 -9.24 -0.89
C LEU A 162 -3.01 -9.31 0.64
N ILE A 163 -1.87 -9.34 1.33
CA ILE A 163 -1.82 -9.45 2.81
C ILE A 163 -2.34 -8.19 3.49
N SER A 164 -2.00 -7.00 2.97
CA SER A 164 -2.53 -5.72 3.43
C SER A 164 -4.01 -5.53 3.10
N CYS A 165 -4.65 -6.49 2.43
CA CYS A 165 -6.06 -6.44 2.02
C CYS A 165 -6.36 -5.18 1.18
N LYS A 166 -5.46 -4.85 0.25
CA LYS A 166 -5.59 -3.68 -0.62
C LYS A 166 -6.00 -4.10 -2.03
N PRO A 167 -6.84 -3.30 -2.70
CA PRO A 167 -7.22 -3.52 -4.09
C PRO A 167 -6.02 -3.66 -5.02
N ILE A 168 -6.14 -4.60 -5.96
CA ILE A 168 -5.25 -4.76 -7.11
C ILE A 168 -6.07 -4.46 -8.35
N VAL A 169 -5.65 -3.47 -9.14
CA VAL A 169 -6.43 -2.91 -10.24
C VAL A 169 -5.61 -2.77 -11.52
N LYS A 170 -6.29 -2.80 -12.67
CA LYS A 170 -5.72 -2.49 -13.98
C LYS A 170 -5.43 -0.98 -14.12
N PRO A 171 -4.48 -0.55 -14.99
CA PRO A 171 -4.19 0.86 -15.24
C PRO A 171 -5.42 1.71 -15.62
N GLU A 172 -6.41 1.11 -16.27
CA GLU A 172 -7.67 1.72 -16.68
C GLU A 172 -8.45 2.31 -15.50
N TYR A 173 -8.23 1.82 -14.27
CA TYR A 173 -8.81 2.40 -13.06
C TYR A 173 -8.38 3.86 -12.86
N LEU A 174 -7.13 4.20 -13.18
CA LEU A 174 -6.62 5.57 -13.07
C LEU A 174 -7.29 6.48 -14.09
N THR A 175 -7.51 6.00 -15.32
CA THR A 175 -8.27 6.72 -16.35
C THR A 175 -9.73 6.90 -15.94
N ALA A 176 -10.34 5.89 -15.31
CA ALA A 176 -11.70 6.01 -14.80
C ALA A 176 -11.79 7.09 -13.70
N ILE A 177 -10.80 7.19 -12.79
CA ILE A 177 -10.74 8.27 -11.79
C ILE A 177 -10.55 9.65 -12.43
N GLU A 178 -9.63 9.77 -13.38
CA GLU A 178 -9.33 11.02 -14.10
C GLU A 178 -10.57 11.57 -14.83
N THR A 179 -11.38 10.67 -15.39
CA THR A 179 -12.57 11.01 -16.17
C THR A 179 -13.85 11.06 -15.34
N LEU A 180 -13.78 10.85 -14.02
CA LEU A 180 -14.95 11.01 -13.15
C LEU A 180 -15.52 12.43 -13.33
N PRO A 181 -16.85 12.56 -13.46
CA PRO A 181 -17.47 13.86 -13.32
C PRO A 181 -17.19 14.40 -11.92
N VAL A 182 -16.98 15.71 -11.81
CA VAL A 182 -16.95 16.36 -10.49
C VAL A 182 -18.34 16.15 -9.89
N SER A 183 -18.40 15.36 -8.81
CA SER A 183 -19.66 14.93 -8.19
C SER A 183 -20.61 16.13 -8.03
N GLN A 184 -21.80 16.03 -8.60
CA GLN A 184 -22.88 16.97 -8.27
C GLN A 184 -23.68 16.39 -7.11
N PRO A 185 -24.30 17.22 -6.25
CA PRO A 185 -25.26 16.73 -5.27
C PRO A 185 -26.31 15.88 -5.98
N ILE A 186 -26.77 14.82 -5.31
CA ILE A 186 -27.84 13.95 -5.81
C ILE A 186 -29.04 14.84 -6.18
N GLU A 187 -29.59 14.69 -7.38
CA GLU A 187 -30.77 15.45 -7.83
C GLU A 187 -31.88 15.37 -6.78
N GLY A 188 -32.26 16.52 -6.22
CA GLY A 188 -33.32 16.64 -5.21
C GLY A 188 -32.84 16.98 -3.79
N GLU A 189 -31.56 16.75 -3.44
CA GLU A 189 -30.99 17.21 -2.18
C GLU A 189 -30.37 18.60 -2.36
N GLN A 190 -31.14 19.64 -2.04
CA GLN A 190 -30.54 20.96 -1.87
C GLN A 190 -29.91 21.03 -0.47
N PRO A 191 -28.58 21.21 -0.35
CA PRO A 191 -27.97 21.47 0.94
C PRO A 191 -28.61 22.72 1.54
N GLN A 192 -29.16 22.60 2.74
CA GLN A 192 -29.76 23.73 3.45
C GLN A 192 -28.75 24.88 3.53
N ILE A 193 -29.21 26.09 3.16
CA ILE A 193 -28.38 27.29 3.12
C ILE A 193 -27.98 27.65 4.56
N LEU A 194 -26.68 27.82 4.79
CA LEU A 194 -26.16 28.26 6.08
C LEU A 194 -26.42 29.76 6.27
N SER A 195 -26.93 30.13 7.44
CA SER A 195 -26.87 31.50 7.93
C SER A 195 -25.42 31.85 8.27
N SER A 196 -25.05 33.13 8.19
CA SER A 196 -23.69 33.60 8.54
C SER A 196 -23.29 33.32 10.00
N SER A 197 -24.27 33.06 10.88
CA SER A 197 -24.09 32.74 12.30
C SER A 197 -24.10 31.23 12.60
N ASP A 198 -24.40 30.37 11.63
CA ASP A 198 -24.48 28.93 11.90
C ASP A 198 -23.09 28.36 12.15
N GLU A 199 -22.88 27.80 13.35
CA GLU A 199 -21.74 26.94 13.62
C GLU A 199 -21.98 25.56 13.00
N VAL A 200 -21.20 25.21 11.98
CA VAL A 200 -21.27 23.89 11.34
C VAL A 200 -20.02 23.11 11.69
N LYS A 201 -20.22 21.91 12.25
CA LYS A 201 -19.14 21.01 12.57
C LYS A 201 -18.47 20.53 11.29
N ILE A 202 -17.14 20.64 11.22
CA ILE A 202 -16.37 20.04 10.14
C ILE A 202 -16.50 18.51 10.24
N PRO A 203 -16.91 17.81 9.16
CA PRO A 203 -17.04 16.36 9.18
C PRO A 203 -15.71 15.67 9.51
N ASP A 204 -15.81 14.50 10.15
CA ASP A 204 -14.65 13.67 10.43
C ASP A 204 -14.06 13.07 9.14
N ILE A 205 -12.74 12.88 9.10
CA ILE A 205 -12.04 12.37 7.93
C ILE A 205 -12.52 10.97 7.52
N GLN A 206 -12.93 10.11 8.47
CA GLN A 206 -13.43 8.78 8.18
C GLN A 206 -14.75 8.83 7.41
N GLN A 207 -15.68 9.68 7.83
CA GLN A 207 -16.96 9.89 7.13
C GLN A 207 -16.74 10.35 5.68
N ILE A 208 -15.85 11.31 5.49
CA ILE A 208 -15.50 11.83 4.15
C ILE A 208 -14.80 10.76 3.31
N THR A 209 -13.96 9.95 3.94
CA THR A 209 -13.29 8.83 3.28
C THR A 209 -14.30 7.80 2.78
N GLU A 210 -15.24 7.38 3.62
CA GLU A 210 -16.31 6.45 3.25
C GLU A 210 -17.16 6.99 2.09
N GLN A 211 -17.60 8.25 2.18
CA GLN A 211 -18.35 8.89 1.10
C GLN A 211 -17.53 8.97 -0.20
N LEU A 212 -16.24 9.32 -0.14
CA LEU A 212 -15.37 9.33 -1.31
C LEU A 212 -15.31 7.96 -1.99
N TYR A 213 -15.12 6.88 -1.22
CA TYR A 213 -15.03 5.54 -1.79
C TYR A 213 -16.32 5.08 -2.48
N THR A 214 -17.48 5.64 -2.13
CA THR A 214 -18.74 5.37 -2.87
C THR A 214 -18.82 6.07 -4.23
N MET A 215 -18.05 7.14 -4.43
CA MET A 215 -18.03 7.93 -5.67
C MET A 215 -16.92 7.50 -6.63
N LEU A 216 -15.92 6.75 -6.15
CA LEU A 216 -14.85 6.21 -6.99
C LEU A 216 -15.36 5.05 -7.88
N PRO A 217 -14.68 4.75 -9.01
CA PRO A 217 -15.04 3.64 -9.86
C PRO A 217 -15.04 2.33 -9.05
N ARG A 218 -15.95 1.41 -9.37
CA ARG A 218 -16.03 0.15 -8.63
C ARG A 218 -14.82 -0.70 -8.95
N ILE A 219 -14.03 -1.02 -7.92
CA ILE A 219 -12.78 -1.81 -8.05
C ILE A 219 -12.99 -3.13 -8.81
N ILE A 220 -14.13 -3.79 -8.64
CA ILE A 220 -14.43 -5.09 -9.28
C ILE A 220 -14.42 -5.02 -10.81
N ASP A 221 -14.69 -3.84 -11.39
CA ASP A 221 -14.70 -3.64 -12.84
C ASP A 221 -13.26 -3.52 -13.40
N PHE A 222 -12.25 -3.44 -12.53
CA PHE A 222 -10.85 -3.20 -12.91
C PHE A 222 -9.89 -4.25 -12.34
N ILE A 223 -10.35 -5.46 -12.02
CA ILE A 223 -9.45 -6.53 -11.54
C ILE A 223 -8.56 -7.00 -12.71
N PRO A 224 -7.23 -7.10 -12.53
CA PRO A 224 -6.33 -7.58 -13.58
C PRO A 224 -6.54 -9.06 -13.88
N ASP A 225 -6.25 -9.43 -15.13
CA ASP A 225 -6.14 -10.82 -15.53
C ASP A 225 -4.93 -11.45 -14.84
N LEU A 226 -4.98 -12.76 -14.60
CA LEU A 226 -3.89 -13.48 -13.97
C LEU A 226 -2.86 -13.92 -15.01
N ASP A 227 -1.59 -13.80 -14.66
CA ASP A 227 -0.52 -14.44 -15.41
C ASP A 227 -0.64 -15.96 -15.28
N ALA A 228 -0.17 -16.69 -16.31
CA ALA A 228 -0.26 -18.15 -16.36
C ALA A 228 0.45 -18.86 -15.19
N SER A 229 1.41 -18.20 -14.53
CA SER A 229 2.07 -18.71 -13.32
C SER A 229 1.14 -18.78 -12.11
N ILE A 230 0.09 -17.95 -12.05
CA ILE A 230 -0.83 -17.90 -10.93
C ILE A 230 -1.99 -18.87 -11.16
N ARG A 231 -1.98 -19.98 -10.41
CA ARG A 231 -3.06 -20.99 -10.42
C ARG A 231 -4.20 -20.57 -9.51
N SER A 232 -4.94 -19.54 -9.90
CA SER A 232 -6.03 -18.95 -9.10
C SER A 232 -7.11 -18.37 -10.01
N SER A 233 -8.17 -17.79 -9.44
CA SER A 233 -9.15 -17.02 -10.21
C SER A 233 -9.00 -15.52 -9.92
N PRO A 234 -9.33 -14.61 -10.87
CA PRO A 234 -9.30 -13.17 -10.61
C PRO A 234 -10.12 -12.73 -9.40
N SER A 235 -11.21 -13.44 -9.09
CA SER A 235 -12.03 -13.19 -7.89
C SER A 235 -11.25 -13.36 -6.58
N GLN A 236 -10.17 -14.15 -6.57
CA GLN A 236 -9.31 -14.28 -5.39
C GLN A 236 -8.37 -13.08 -5.21
N LEU A 237 -8.35 -12.08 -6.10
CA LEU A 237 -7.59 -10.84 -5.88
C LEU A 237 -8.32 -9.83 -4.99
N HIS A 238 -9.59 -10.07 -4.66
CA HIS A 238 -10.33 -9.20 -3.76
C HIS A 238 -9.66 -9.08 -2.38
N PRO A 239 -9.78 -7.92 -1.71
CA PRO A 239 -9.39 -7.77 -0.32
C PRO A 239 -10.02 -8.83 0.59
N ASP A 240 -9.20 -9.61 1.29
CA ASP A 240 -9.66 -10.66 2.20
C ASP A 240 -8.94 -10.57 3.55
N LYS A 241 -9.70 -10.21 4.59
CA LYS A 241 -9.20 -10.04 5.96
C LYS A 241 -8.62 -11.32 6.55
N ARG A 242 -9.00 -12.51 6.05
CA ARG A 242 -8.46 -13.80 6.50
C ARG A 242 -6.95 -13.90 6.25
N ARG A 243 -6.41 -13.21 5.24
CA ARG A 243 -4.98 -13.21 4.91
C ARG A 243 -4.08 -12.67 6.01
N LYS A 244 -4.62 -11.82 6.90
CA LYS A 244 -3.87 -11.30 8.06
C LYS A 244 -3.53 -12.36 9.11
N GLN A 245 -4.15 -13.53 9.02
CA GLN A 245 -3.92 -14.66 9.92
C GLN A 245 -3.49 -15.91 9.17
N LEU A 246 -3.13 -15.78 7.88
CA LEU A 246 -2.82 -16.90 6.99
C LEU A 246 -1.67 -17.76 7.54
N PHE A 247 -0.70 -17.15 8.22
CA PHE A 247 0.47 -17.83 8.76
C PHE A 247 0.44 -17.98 10.28
N ARG A 248 -0.75 -17.88 10.89
CA ARG A 248 -0.87 -18.01 12.33
C ARG A 248 -0.29 -19.34 12.82
N GLY A 249 0.71 -19.26 13.71
CA GLY A 249 1.40 -20.41 14.28
C GLY A 249 2.46 -21.03 13.37
N MET A 250 2.71 -20.45 12.19
CA MET A 250 3.74 -20.91 11.26
C MET A 250 5.04 -20.12 11.46
N LYS A 251 6.17 -20.81 11.37
CA LYS A 251 7.51 -20.22 11.44
C LYS A 251 8.23 -20.37 10.10
N PHE A 252 8.82 -19.27 9.64
CA PHE A 252 9.51 -19.14 8.36
C PHE A 252 10.98 -18.86 8.61
N LEU A 253 11.84 -19.75 8.10
CA LEU A 253 13.29 -19.57 8.12
C LEU A 253 13.78 -19.18 6.72
N PHE A 254 14.28 -17.96 6.59
CA PHE A 254 14.80 -17.43 5.34
C PHE A 254 16.29 -17.71 5.22
N LEU A 255 16.66 -18.49 4.20
CA LEU A 255 18.05 -18.84 3.94
C LEU A 255 18.83 -17.73 3.23
N SER A 256 18.16 -16.70 2.70
CA SER A 256 18.77 -15.58 1.97
C SER A 256 18.44 -14.25 2.66
N PRO A 257 19.43 -13.35 2.89
CA PRO A 257 19.18 -12.02 3.45
C PRO A 257 18.23 -11.18 2.58
N ASN A 258 18.31 -11.35 1.26
CA ASN A 258 17.44 -10.64 0.32
C ASN A 258 15.99 -11.11 0.44
N LEU A 259 15.76 -12.43 0.53
CA LEU A 259 14.41 -12.97 0.73
C LEU A 259 13.85 -12.55 2.09
N PHE A 260 14.68 -12.57 3.15
CA PHE A 260 14.27 -12.09 4.46
C PHE A 260 13.85 -10.62 4.42
N THR A 261 14.66 -9.75 3.81
CA THR A 261 14.38 -8.31 3.70
C THR A 261 13.07 -8.03 2.98
N ASN A 262 12.79 -8.76 1.89
CA ASN A 262 11.63 -8.50 1.03
C ASN A 262 10.33 -9.13 1.57
N PHE A 263 10.41 -10.29 2.22
CA PHE A 263 9.21 -11.10 2.55
C PHE A 263 8.96 -11.31 4.05
N SER A 264 9.91 -11.01 4.95
CA SER A 264 9.68 -11.14 6.39
C SER A 264 8.48 -10.31 6.87
N LYS A 265 8.33 -9.09 6.37
CA LYS A 265 7.18 -8.22 6.70
C LYS A 265 5.85 -8.82 6.25
N ILE A 266 5.82 -9.51 5.11
CA ILE A 266 4.63 -10.21 4.62
C ILE A 266 4.28 -11.34 5.59
N VAL A 267 5.27 -12.14 5.99
CA VAL A 267 5.07 -13.23 6.95
C VAL A 267 4.52 -12.73 8.28
N LEU A 268 5.16 -11.69 8.84
CA LEU A 268 4.74 -11.06 10.10
C LEU A 268 3.33 -10.47 9.99
N SER A 269 3.01 -9.80 8.87
CA SER A 269 1.69 -9.19 8.64
C SER A 269 0.58 -10.22 8.45
N ALA A 270 0.92 -11.47 8.13
CA ALA A 270 0.00 -12.60 8.04
C ALA A 270 -0.11 -13.40 9.35
N GLY A 271 0.54 -12.96 10.42
CA GLY A 271 0.51 -13.62 11.74
C GLY A 271 1.52 -14.75 11.94
N GLY A 272 2.51 -14.89 11.05
CA GLY A 272 3.61 -15.85 11.20
C GLY A 272 4.83 -15.27 11.90
N GLU A 273 5.80 -16.13 12.19
CA GLU A 273 7.14 -15.75 12.68
C GLU A 273 8.16 -15.85 11.54
N ALA A 274 9.03 -14.85 11.41
CA ALA A 274 10.09 -14.82 10.40
C ALA A 274 11.47 -14.75 11.06
N SER A 275 12.40 -15.61 10.64
CA SER A 275 13.79 -15.61 11.08
C SER A 275 14.74 -15.71 9.88
N GLN A 276 15.90 -15.05 9.96
CA GLN A 276 16.95 -15.15 8.95
C GLN A 276 18.01 -16.15 9.40
N PHE A 277 18.46 -17.00 8.48
CA PHE A 277 19.61 -17.86 8.72
C PHE A 277 20.92 -17.05 8.70
N ASN A 278 21.73 -17.16 9.77
CA ASN A 278 22.98 -16.41 9.90
C ASN A 278 24.14 -17.11 9.14
N TYR A 279 24.65 -16.46 8.09
CA TYR A 279 25.77 -16.94 7.28
C TYR A 279 27.13 -16.94 7.99
N GLU A 280 27.32 -16.20 9.08
CA GLU A 280 28.57 -16.29 9.87
C GLU A 280 28.82 -17.71 10.39
N ILE A 281 27.74 -18.47 10.60
CA ILE A 281 27.80 -19.91 10.92
C ILE A 281 28.33 -20.69 9.70
N LYS A 282 27.85 -20.38 8.50
CA LYS A 282 28.27 -21.00 7.23
C LYS A 282 29.73 -20.67 6.87
N ASP A 283 30.19 -19.43 7.09
CA ASP A 283 31.58 -19.03 6.82
C ASP A 283 32.55 -19.57 7.87
N LYS A 284 32.15 -19.66 9.16
CA LYS A 284 32.91 -20.42 10.16
C LYS A 284 33.04 -21.90 9.78
N ILE A 285 32.02 -22.49 9.15
CA ILE A 285 32.06 -23.87 8.62
C ILE A 285 33.00 -23.95 7.40
N LYS A 286 32.88 -23.02 6.45
CA LYS A 286 33.64 -23.02 5.19
C LYS A 286 35.14 -22.72 5.39
N TRP A 287 35.46 -21.78 6.27
CA TRP A 287 36.85 -21.42 6.64
C TRP A 287 37.55 -22.57 7.38
N LYS A 288 36.79 -23.36 8.16
CA LYS A 288 37.31 -24.54 8.86
C LYS A 288 37.48 -25.78 7.96
N LEU A 289 36.69 -25.90 6.89
CA LEU A 289 36.80 -26.98 5.88
C LEU A 289 37.97 -26.82 4.89
N GLN A 290 38.66 -25.66 4.88
CA GLN A 290 39.80 -25.37 4.00
C GLN A 290 41.17 -25.69 4.60
N LEU A 291 41.25 -26.18 5.84
CA LEU A 291 42.51 -26.58 6.47
C LEU A 291 42.91 -28.00 6.05
N LYS A 292 44.16 -28.18 5.60
CA LYS A 292 44.70 -29.46 5.12
C LYS A 292 44.73 -30.51 6.24
N THR A 293 44.29 -31.72 5.86
CA THR A 293 44.35 -33.11 6.40
C THR A 293 45.03 -33.50 7.73
N GLU A 294 45.73 -32.65 8.46
CA GLU A 294 46.44 -33.03 9.71
C GLU A 294 45.69 -32.68 11.01
N GLN A 295 44.44 -32.23 10.94
CA GLN A 295 43.67 -31.80 12.12
C GLN A 295 42.29 -32.46 12.27
N LYS A 296 42.19 -33.76 11.96
CA LYS A 296 40.95 -34.55 12.08
C LYS A 296 40.34 -34.57 13.49
N ASP A 297 41.15 -34.47 14.54
CA ASP A 297 40.64 -34.42 15.92
C ASP A 297 40.05 -33.05 16.29
N LYS A 298 40.58 -31.96 15.70
CA LYS A 298 39.99 -30.62 15.83
C LYS A 298 38.72 -30.46 15.01
N GLU A 299 38.61 -31.12 13.85
CA GLU A 299 37.35 -31.19 13.10
C GLU A 299 36.24 -31.88 13.92
N ARG A 300 36.54 -32.97 14.63
CA ARG A 300 35.57 -33.68 15.50
C ARG A 300 35.11 -32.84 16.68
N GLU A 301 36.02 -32.12 17.34
CA GLU A 301 35.71 -31.18 18.43
C GLU A 301 34.80 -30.05 17.96
N ILE A 302 35.08 -29.47 16.80
CA ILE A 302 34.28 -28.37 16.25
C ILE A 302 32.91 -28.84 15.78
N MET A 303 32.84 -30.04 15.19
CA MET A 303 31.58 -30.62 14.76
C MET A 303 30.70 -30.99 15.95
N LYS A 304 31.29 -31.41 17.07
CA LYS A 304 30.60 -31.54 18.36
C LYS A 304 30.04 -30.21 18.84
N ASP A 305 30.82 -29.13 18.76
CA ASP A 305 30.40 -27.79 19.21
C ASP A 305 29.25 -27.22 18.35
N ILE A 306 29.28 -27.46 17.02
CA ILE A 306 28.18 -27.09 16.10
C ILE A 306 26.92 -27.93 16.35
N LEU A 307 27.07 -29.24 16.55
CA LEU A 307 25.96 -30.12 16.90
C LEU A 307 25.37 -29.75 18.27
N GLN A 308 26.21 -29.35 19.23
CA GLN A 308 25.80 -28.88 20.55
C GLN A 308 25.02 -27.56 20.46
N GLN A 309 25.44 -26.63 19.60
CA GLN A 309 24.72 -25.36 19.38
C GLN A 309 23.39 -25.57 18.64
N LEU A 310 23.35 -26.51 17.69
CA LEU A 310 22.10 -26.95 17.06
C LEU A 310 21.18 -27.65 18.07
N GLU A 311 21.71 -28.53 18.94
CA GLU A 311 20.96 -29.16 20.03
C GLU A 311 20.43 -28.12 21.01
N GLN A 312 21.23 -27.10 21.34
CA GLN A 312 20.82 -26.03 22.25
C GLN A 312 19.73 -25.15 21.62
N TYR A 313 19.77 -24.91 20.31
CA TYR A 313 18.73 -24.18 19.57
C TYR A 313 17.43 -24.99 19.42
N ILE A 314 17.54 -26.30 19.14
CA ILE A 314 16.40 -27.24 19.11
C ILE A 314 15.79 -27.38 20.52
N GLY A 315 16.62 -27.41 21.56
CA GLY A 315 16.22 -27.41 22.95
C GLY A 315 15.53 -26.12 23.39
N TYR A 316 16.01 -24.95 22.93
CA TYR A 316 15.36 -23.65 23.15
C TYR A 316 13.97 -23.56 22.51
N LEU A 317 13.74 -24.33 21.45
CA LEU A 317 12.44 -24.48 20.78
C LEU A 317 11.55 -25.58 21.41
N GLY A 318 12.05 -26.35 22.38
CA GLY A 318 11.30 -27.38 23.13
C GLY A 318 11.11 -28.72 22.42
N ILE A 319 11.94 -29.06 21.42
CA ILE A 319 11.66 -30.13 20.44
C ILE A 319 12.56 -31.39 20.60
N GLY A 320 13.09 -31.67 21.80
CA GLY A 320 13.91 -32.88 22.05
C GLY A 320 15.37 -32.80 21.56
N SER A 321 16.09 -33.94 21.48
CA SER A 321 17.54 -33.99 21.18
C SER A 321 17.89 -34.56 19.81
N LEU A 322 19.00 -34.11 19.19
CA LEU A 322 19.49 -34.60 17.89
C LEU A 322 19.82 -36.10 17.89
N SER A 323 20.14 -36.64 19.07
CA SER A 323 20.38 -38.07 19.30
C SER A 323 19.17 -38.97 18.99
N GLN A 324 17.94 -38.47 19.09
CA GLN A 324 16.72 -39.22 18.71
C GLN A 324 16.52 -39.27 17.18
N ILE A 325 17.02 -38.27 16.46
CA ILE A 325 16.95 -38.19 14.99
C ILE A 325 18.08 -39.02 14.33
N GLN A 326 19.21 -39.20 15.04
CA GLN A 326 20.38 -39.95 14.56
C GLN A 326 20.25 -41.48 14.63
N GLN A 327 19.28 -42.05 15.37
CA GLN A 327 19.09 -43.51 15.42
C GLN A 327 18.69 -44.15 14.08
N ASN A 328 18.29 -43.36 13.08
CA ASN A 328 17.97 -43.84 11.72
C ASN A 328 19.15 -43.76 10.72
N LYS A 329 20.38 -43.45 11.18
CA LYS A 329 21.52 -43.06 10.32
C LYS A 329 22.71 -44.02 10.27
N SER A 330 22.59 -45.26 10.72
CA SER A 330 23.71 -46.21 10.77
C SER A 330 24.24 -46.71 9.40
N GLN A 331 24.05 -45.96 8.31
CA GLN A 331 24.55 -46.25 6.97
C GLN A 331 24.80 -44.94 6.21
N ALA A 332 25.96 -44.31 6.40
CA ALA A 332 26.65 -43.51 5.35
C ALA A 332 27.92 -42.90 5.93
N GLN A 333 29.07 -43.47 5.57
CA GLN A 333 30.38 -42.83 5.60
C GLN A 333 30.84 -42.68 4.16
N GLN A 334 30.90 -41.44 3.63
CA GLN A 334 32.00 -40.93 2.79
C GLN A 334 31.74 -39.48 2.31
N ASN A 335 32.83 -38.72 2.13
CA ASN A 335 32.99 -37.50 1.33
C ASN A 335 32.32 -36.16 1.75
N SER A 336 33.12 -35.10 1.80
CA SER A 336 32.70 -33.75 2.20
C SER A 336 31.80 -33.04 1.18
N SER A 337 31.70 -33.51 -0.07
CA SER A 337 30.68 -33.05 -1.02
C SER A 337 29.29 -33.60 -0.67
N GLU A 338 29.23 -34.83 -0.16
CA GLU A 338 27.99 -35.43 0.33
C GLU A 338 27.52 -34.76 1.60
N ILE A 339 28.40 -34.23 2.47
CA ILE A 339 27.98 -33.51 3.69
C ILE A 339 27.32 -32.16 3.37
N SER A 340 27.83 -31.39 2.39
CA SER A 340 27.15 -30.16 1.94
C SER A 340 25.80 -30.48 1.28
N GLN A 341 25.75 -31.53 0.45
CA GLN A 341 24.50 -32.01 -0.14
C GLN A 341 23.55 -32.58 0.92
N LEU A 342 24.06 -33.26 1.95
CA LEU A 342 23.30 -33.74 3.10
C LEU A 342 22.79 -32.57 3.92
N TYR A 343 23.56 -31.50 4.08
CA TYR A 343 23.11 -30.31 4.81
C TYR A 343 22.01 -29.58 4.03
N GLU A 344 22.17 -29.45 2.72
CA GLU A 344 21.12 -28.93 1.82
C GLU A 344 19.90 -29.85 1.71
N GLN A 345 20.01 -31.16 1.97
CA GLN A 345 18.90 -32.12 1.97
C GLN A 345 18.23 -32.29 3.34
N LEU A 346 19.02 -32.34 4.42
CA LEU A 346 18.56 -32.63 5.78
C LEU A 346 17.96 -31.40 6.45
N VAL A 347 18.40 -30.19 6.12
CA VAL A 347 17.83 -28.97 6.69
C VAL A 347 16.36 -28.81 6.23
N PRO A 348 16.03 -28.89 4.92
CA PRO A 348 14.63 -28.95 4.46
C PRO A 348 13.81 -30.07 5.06
N GLU A 349 14.36 -31.29 5.15
CA GLU A 349 13.64 -32.44 5.67
C GLU A 349 13.39 -32.34 7.19
N ALA A 350 14.38 -31.89 7.97
CA ALA A 350 14.23 -31.64 9.40
C ALA A 350 13.26 -30.48 9.68
N CYS A 351 13.30 -29.41 8.88
CA CYS A 351 12.32 -28.33 9.00
C CYS A 351 10.90 -28.80 8.66
N LYS A 352 10.73 -29.60 7.60
CA LYS A 352 9.44 -30.20 7.22
C LYS A 352 8.86 -31.10 8.31
N GLN A 353 9.70 -31.92 8.95
CA GLN A 353 9.30 -32.77 10.08
C GLN A 353 8.93 -31.97 11.34
N CYS A 354 9.48 -30.76 11.48
CA CYS A 354 9.22 -29.84 12.61
C CYS A 354 8.12 -28.81 12.33
N GLY A 355 7.40 -28.89 11.20
CA GLY A 355 6.39 -27.89 10.82
C GLY A 355 6.96 -26.50 10.48
N ILE A 356 8.27 -26.41 10.25
CA ILE A 356 8.98 -25.20 9.81
C ILE A 356 9.02 -25.21 8.28
N ASN A 357 8.50 -24.16 7.66
CA ASN A 357 8.55 -24.04 6.21
C ASN A 357 9.85 -23.36 5.78
N ILE A 358 10.67 -24.07 5.00
CA ILE A 358 11.87 -23.50 4.36
C ILE A 358 11.48 -22.90 3.02
N TYR A 359 11.92 -21.66 2.79
CA TYR A 359 11.72 -20.96 1.51
C TYR A 359 13.05 -20.68 0.83
N ASP A 360 13.21 -21.28 -0.36
CA ASP A 360 14.28 -20.97 -1.32
C ASP A 360 13.76 -20.27 -2.59
N GLN A 361 12.44 -20.15 -2.75
CA GLN A 361 11.77 -19.52 -3.89
C GLN A 361 10.78 -18.43 -3.49
N ALA A 362 10.39 -17.59 -4.46
CA ALA A 362 9.57 -16.40 -4.25
C ALA A 362 8.09 -16.68 -3.96
N ASP A 363 7.57 -17.87 -4.27
CA ASP A 363 6.16 -18.19 -4.08
C ASP A 363 5.85 -18.46 -2.60
N ILE A 364 4.88 -17.72 -2.05
CA ILE A 364 4.39 -17.89 -0.67
C ILE A 364 3.08 -18.70 -0.69
N PRO A 365 3.08 -19.98 -0.26
CA PRO A 365 1.94 -20.85 -0.01
C PRO A 365 0.80 -20.16 0.70
N GLY A 366 -0.42 -20.51 0.31
CA GLY A 366 -1.62 -20.06 0.99
C GLY A 366 -2.18 -18.73 0.48
N LEU A 367 -1.37 -17.90 -0.19
CA LEU A 367 -1.76 -16.52 -0.52
C LEU A 367 -3.04 -16.44 -1.39
N PHE A 368 -3.28 -17.47 -2.20
CA PHE A 368 -4.42 -17.59 -3.09
C PHE A 368 -5.41 -18.70 -2.73
N THR A 369 -5.09 -19.54 -1.74
CA THR A 369 -5.97 -20.65 -1.33
C THR A 369 -6.74 -20.20 -0.09
N THR A 370 -7.95 -19.70 -0.30
CA THR A 370 -8.85 -19.28 0.78
C THR A 370 -10.27 -19.74 0.52
#